data_AF-A0A7X6TYH2-F1
#
_entry.id   AF-A0A7X6TYH2-F1
#
_cell.length_a   1.000
_cell.length_b   1.000
_cell.length_c   1.000
_cell.angle_alpha   90.00
_cell.angle_beta   90.00
_cell.angle_gamma   90.00
#
_symmetry.space_group_name_H-M   'P 1'
#
loop_
_entity.id
_entity.type
_entity.pdbx_description
1 polymer ?
#
loop_
_entity_poly.entity_id
_entity_poly.type
_entity_poly.pdbx_seq_one_letter_code
_entity_poly.pdbx_strand_id
1 'polypeptide(L)' 'MPLEDLIAGINDFTATTRERELTKEEADHRQAYRMEYIDRIKRNMRSTLDNTTFEIVDEGNNGSNS' A
#
# COMPACT_ATOMS: atom_id res chain seq x y z
N MET A 1 -12.84 1.89 10.23
CA MET A 1 -11.86 1.04 10.94
C MET A 1 -10.51 1.74 11.02
N PRO A 2 -9.85 1.79 12.18
CA PRO A 2 -8.42 2.10 12.30
C PRO A 2 -7.55 1.26 11.35
N LEU A 3 -6.36 1.76 10.98
CA LEU A 3 -5.42 1.01 10.12
C LEU A 3 -4.90 -0.24 10.83
N GLU A 4 -4.62 -0.12 12.12
CA GLU A 4 -4.17 -1.20 12.99
C GLU A 4 -5.15 -2.37 13.00
N ASP A 5 -6.45 -2.08 13.14
CA ASP A 5 -7.52 -3.08 13.11
C ASP A 5 -7.61 -3.82 11.77
N LEU A 6 -7.37 -3.13 10.64
CA LEU A 6 -7.33 -3.77 9.32
C LEU A 6 -6.16 -4.75 9.22
N ILE A 7 -4.99 -4.35 9.71
CA ILE A 7 -3.78 -5.20 9.71
C ILE A 7 -3.99 -6.40 10.64
N ALA A 8 -4.53 -6.17 11.84
CA ALA A 8 -4.85 -7.23 12.80
C ALA A 8 -5.82 -8.25 12.17
N GLY A 9 -6.93 -7.79 11.59
CA GLY A 9 -7.90 -8.69 10.95
C GLY A 9 -7.32 -9.49 9.77
N ILE A 10 -6.45 -8.88 8.95
CA ILE A 10 -5.75 -9.60 7.87
C ILE A 10 -4.82 -10.67 8.45
N ASN A 11 -4.08 -10.35 9.51
CA ASN A 11 -3.16 -11.27 10.17
C ASN A 11 -3.90 -12.42 10.84
N ASP A 12 -5.03 -12.16 11.50
CA ASP A 12 -5.85 -13.18 12.15
C ASP A 12 -6.34 -14.21 11.14
N PHE A 13 -6.94 -13.77 10.03
CA PHE A 13 -7.35 -14.72 8.98
C PHE A 13 -6.17 -15.42 8.32
N THR A 14 -5.00 -14.78 8.25
CA THR A 14 -3.77 -15.42 7.74
C THR A 14 -3.28 -16.50 8.69
N ALA A 15 -3.34 -16.27 10.00
CA ALA A 15 -3.02 -17.28 11.01
C ALA A 15 -3.99 -18.47 10.91
N THR A 16 -5.30 -18.22 10.82
CA THR A 16 -6.31 -19.25 10.64
C THR A 16 -6.02 -20.15 9.43
N THR A 17 -5.54 -19.57 8.31
CA THR A 17 -5.21 -20.36 7.10
C THR A 17 -4.09 -21.38 7.29
N ARG A 18 -3.27 -21.22 8.33
CA ARG A 18 -2.20 -22.18 8.68
C ARG A 18 -2.73 -23.38 9.45
N GLU A 19 -3.89 -23.23 10.09
CA GLU A 19 -4.52 -24.26 10.92
C GLU A 19 -5.65 -24.97 10.17
N ARG A 20 -6.41 -24.23 9.36
CA ARG A 20 -7.54 -24.75 8.58
C ARG A 20 -7.87 -23.85 7.39
N GLU A 21 -8.70 -24.34 6.47
CA GLU A 21 -9.29 -23.48 5.44
C GLU A 21 -10.24 -22.45 6.05
N LEU A 22 -10.28 -21.27 5.42
CA LEU A 22 -11.25 -20.23 5.77
C LEU A 22 -12.64 -20.62 5.24
N THR A 23 -13.67 -20.28 6.00
CA THR A 23 -15.03 -20.28 5.46
C THR A 23 -15.15 -19.18 4.40
N LYS A 24 -16.20 -19.28 3.58
CA LYS A 24 -16.49 -18.25 2.57
C LYS A 24 -16.64 -16.85 3.21
N GLU A 25 -17.35 -16.77 4.33
CA GLU A 25 -17.58 -15.51 5.06
C GLU A 25 -16.28 -14.91 5.59
N GLU A 26 -15.39 -15.75 6.13
CA GLU A 26 -14.07 -15.31 6.61
C GLU A 26 -13.17 -14.85 5.45
N ALA A 27 -13.23 -15.54 4.31
CA ALA A 27 -12.49 -15.14 3.12
C ALA A 27 -13.00 -13.79 2.58
N ASP A 28 -14.32 -13.57 2.58
CA ASP A 28 -14.96 -12.32 2.16
C ASP A 28 -14.57 -11.17 3.11
N HIS A 29 -14.57 -11.41 4.43
CA HIS A 29 -14.10 -10.43 5.42
C HIS A 29 -12.62 -10.09 5.26
N ARG A 30 -11.75 -11.11 5.09
CA ARG A 30 -10.32 -10.88 4.83
C ARG A 30 -10.13 -10.04 3.57
N GLN A 31 -10.91 -10.31 2.52
CA GLN A 31 -10.83 -9.57 1.27
C GLN A 31 -11.28 -8.11 1.45
N ALA A 32 -12.35 -7.87 2.21
CA ALA A 32 -12.79 -6.52 2.54
C ALA A 32 -11.70 -5.72 3.28
N TYR A 33 -11.03 -6.32 4.26
CA TYR A 33 -9.92 -5.67 4.96
C TYR A 33 -8.74 -5.35 4.03
N ARG A 34 -8.39 -6.27 3.12
CA ARG A 34 -7.31 -6.03 2.15
C ARG A 34 -7.65 -4.90 1.18
N MET A 35 -8.88 -4.83 0.70
CA MET A 35 -9.31 -3.77 -0.20
C MET A 35 -9.23 -2.39 0.46
N GLU A 36 -9.74 -2.28 1.69
CA GLU A 36 -9.69 -1.03 2.46
C GLU A 36 -8.25 -0.61 2.77
N TYR A 37 -7.37 -1.56 3.16
CA TYR A 37 -5.96 -1.30 3.37
C TYR A 37 -5.28 -0.74 2.11
N ILE A 38 -5.48 -1.41 0.96
CA ILE A 38 -4.89 -0.98 -0.32
C ILE A 38 -5.38 0.41 -0.72
N ASP A 39 -6.67 0.70 -0.57
CA ASP A 39 -7.22 2.00 -0.94
C ASP A 39 -6.61 3.14 -0.11
N ARG A 40 -6.42 2.91 1.20
CA ARG A 40 -5.76 3.88 2.08
C ARG A 40 -4.30 4.11 1.69
N ILE A 41 -3.56 3.03 1.42
CA ILE A 41 -2.16 3.15 0.99
C ILE A 41 -2.07 3.91 -0.34
N LYS A 42 -2.96 3.64 -1.30
CA LYS A 42 -3.02 4.38 -2.57
C LYS A 42 -3.25 5.88 -2.37
N ARG A 43 -4.21 6.25 -1.50
CA ARG A 43 -4.50 7.65 -1.18
C ARG A 43 -3.32 8.33 -0.50
N ASN A 44 -2.67 7.63 0.43
CA ASN A 44 -1.50 8.14 1.13
C ASN A 44 -0.32 8.35 0.17
N MET A 45 -0.01 7.37 -0.69
CA MET A 45 1.03 7.49 -1.72
C MET A 45 0.76 8.66 -2.68
N ARG A 46 -0.48 8.84 -3.13
CA ARG A 46 -0.85 9.99 -3.97
C ARG A 46 -0.56 11.31 -3.25
N SER A 47 -0.99 11.43 -2.00
CA SER A 47 -0.72 12.62 -1.20
C SER A 47 0.78 12.89 -1.04
N THR A 48 1.60 11.85 -0.85
CA THR A 48 3.05 12.00 -0.78
C THR A 48 3.64 12.51 -2.10
N LEU A 49 3.20 11.96 -3.23
CA LEU A 49 3.67 12.40 -4.55
C LEU A 49 3.26 13.85 -4.86
N ASP A 50 2.03 14.24 -4.53
CA ASP A 50 1.53 15.61 -4.72
C ASP A 50 2.32 16.64 -3.91
N ASN A 51 2.89 16.23 -2.77
CA ASN A 51 3.68 17.08 -1.89
C ASN A 51 5.20 16.94 -2.10
N THR A 52 5.64 16.15 -3.09
CA THR A 52 7.06 15.98 -3.41
C THR A 52 7.43 16.86 -4.60
N THR A 53 8.28 17.87 -4.38
CA THR A 53 8.88 18.67 -5.46
C THR A 53 10.06 17.90 -6.05
N PHE A 54 10.01 17.61 -7.35
CA PHE A 54 11.13 17.01 -8.07
C PHE A 54 11.97 18.12 -8.70
N GLU A 55 13.21 18.29 -8.25
CA GLU A 55 14.20 19.07 -8.98
C GLU A 55 14.79 18.19 -10.10
N ILE A 56 14.38 18.46 -11.34
CA ILE A 56 15.01 17.85 -12.51
C ILE A 56 16.35 18.57 -12.71
N VAL A 57 17.45 17.90 -12.36
CA VAL A 57 18.79 18.38 -12.70
C VAL A 57 19.01 18.05 -14.16
N ASP A 58 18.78 19.03 -15.03
CA ASP A 58 19.15 18.92 -16.44
C ASP A 58 20.69 18.92 -16.49
N GLU A 59 21.31 17.75 -16.67
CA GLU A 59 22.74 17.63 -16.94
C GLU A 59 23.01 18.15 -18.36
N GLY A 60 22.96 19.49 -18.48
CA GLY A 60 23.30 20.22 -19.68
C GLY A 60 24.78 20.07 -20.00
N ASN A 61 25.08 19.13 -20.91
CA ASN A 61 26.14 19.19 -21.92
C ASN A 61 27.17 20.33 -21.74
N ASN A 62 28.29 20.07 -21.04
CA ASN A 62 29.44 20.96 -21.09
C ASN A 62 30.33 20.62 -22.29
N GLY A 63 29.87 20.99 -23.48
CA GLY A 63 30.72 21.16 -24.65
C GLY A 63 31.54 22.44 -24.50
N SER A 64 32.68 22.36 -23.81
CA SER A 64 33.68 23.44 -23.81
C SER A 64 34.69 23.23 -24.93
N ASN A 65 34.52 24.03 -25.98
CA ASN A 65 35.47 24.25 -27.05
C ASN A 65 36.78 24.87 -26.49
N SER A 66 37.93 24.26 -26.77
CA SER A 66 39.27 24.89 -26.73
C SER A 66 40.22 24.13 -27.65
#